data_AF-A0A415BLC2-F1
#
_entry.id   AF-A0A415BLC2-F1
#
_cell.length_a   1.000
_cell.length_b   1.000
_cell.length_c   1.000
_cell.angle_alpha   90.00
_cell.angle_beta   90.00
_cell.angle_gamma   90.00
#
_symmetry.space_group_name_H-M   'P 1'
#
loop_
_entity.id
_entity.type
_entity.pdbx_description
1 polymer ?
#
loop_
_entity_poly.entity_id
_entity_poly.type
_entity_poly.pdbx_seq_one_letter_code
_entity_poly.pdbx_strand_id
1 'polypeptide(L)'
;MTESSQHTSKPQVEVEASGGDDNKSARRGAIFIGVVLVGYIVYLVVTGQMGQFWAAMSSVQAPWLVVACLCMFMYLFFGIVAYAIAVWLDPNSPVGIRDLISVEASGIFFGNLTPMMMGSTPAQIYRLTKAGQNVGEAGATQFTRFIVYQFGLVAWGAILLLARMPFFAERYGDMTLLCVFSFGGHCCILLGIFAVALMPKTVTRVAHCIINWLERIGVSATKIDGWRSFVDGEIYSFSEKFKLSAGHFSSMLLTVFITMLQLAFFYLVPYFLMLAFGHHEVDFFSVMAASAFVQLLSSAVPLPGGTGGAEGGFALFLGHFFGSASTAGYLLWRLITFIAPTILAAPLLGLKSAHNESIHARWDRVMRKLGREPQTPSAPTKPHPTNAVTVDPRKHAQKASGTAKPAHKAYVRQTGDGIRVSPSALNKKKHPKSR
;
A
#
# COMPACT_ATOMS: atom_id res chain seq x y z
N MET A 1 -58.14 28.86 -6.71
CA MET A 1 -58.38 27.96 -7.86
C MET A 1 -57.73 28.61 -9.06
N THR A 2 -56.70 28.07 -9.72
CA THR A 2 -55.94 26.82 -9.56
C THR A 2 -54.65 27.03 -10.37
N GLU A 3 -53.50 26.71 -9.79
CA GLU A 3 -52.22 26.65 -10.52
C GLU A 3 -52.28 25.60 -11.64
N SER A 4 -51.62 25.88 -12.76
CA SER A 4 -51.17 24.81 -13.66
C SER A 4 -49.75 25.11 -14.13
N SER A 5 -48.86 24.31 -13.58
CA SER A 5 -47.48 24.09 -13.97
C SER A 5 -47.43 23.32 -15.29
N GLN A 6 -46.64 23.79 -16.26
CA GLN A 6 -46.17 22.94 -17.35
C GLN A 6 -44.65 22.99 -17.48
N HIS A 7 -44.10 21.81 -17.21
CA HIS A 7 -42.71 21.41 -17.30
C HIS A 7 -42.11 21.68 -18.68
N THR A 8 -40.99 22.39 -18.72
CA THR A 8 -40.03 22.30 -19.82
C THR A 8 -39.26 20.97 -19.69
N SER A 9 -39.54 20.05 -20.59
CA SER A 9 -38.83 18.77 -20.74
C SER A 9 -37.37 19.03 -21.14
N LYS A 10 -36.42 18.55 -20.33
CA LYS A 10 -35.00 18.44 -20.73
C LYS A 10 -34.88 17.46 -21.90
N PRO A 11 -33.96 17.66 -22.85
CA PRO A 11 -33.67 16.65 -23.86
C PRO A 11 -33.07 15.43 -23.16
N GLN A 12 -33.76 14.28 -23.24
CA GLN A 12 -33.17 13.00 -22.93
C GLN A 12 -32.13 12.72 -24.01
N VAL A 13 -30.86 12.64 -23.60
CA VAL A 13 -29.83 12.00 -24.42
C VAL A 13 -30.18 10.52 -24.43
N GLU A 14 -30.70 10.08 -25.57
CA GLU A 14 -30.88 8.67 -25.88
C GLU A 14 -29.49 8.04 -25.89
N VAL A 15 -29.16 7.31 -24.82
CA VAL A 15 -27.98 6.44 -24.80
C VAL A 15 -28.33 5.28 -25.71
N GLU A 16 -27.94 5.41 -26.97
CA GLU A 16 -27.93 4.30 -27.91
C GLU A 16 -27.09 3.18 -27.28
N ALA A 17 -27.77 2.13 -26.83
CA ALA A 17 -27.11 0.93 -26.35
C ALA A 17 -26.39 0.30 -27.54
N SER A 18 -25.09 0.60 -27.67
CA SER A 18 -24.14 -0.13 -28.52
C SER A 18 -23.98 -1.56 -27.99
N GLY A 19 -25.03 -2.37 -28.07
CA GLY A 19 -25.11 -3.73 -27.54
C GLY A 19 -24.98 -4.84 -28.58
N GLY A 20 -24.65 -4.50 -29.84
CA GLY A 20 -24.63 -5.47 -30.94
C GLY A 20 -23.25 -6.05 -31.31
N ASP A 21 -22.19 -5.25 -31.16
CA ASP A 21 -20.88 -5.56 -31.75
C ASP A 21 -19.80 -6.01 -30.74
N ASP A 22 -19.96 -5.68 -29.46
CA ASP A 22 -19.00 -6.05 -28.41
C ASP A 22 -18.87 -7.56 -28.23
N ASN A 23 -19.97 -8.31 -28.38
CA ASN A 23 -19.94 -9.76 -28.26
C ASN A 23 -19.28 -10.42 -29.50
N LYS A 24 -19.42 -9.82 -30.70
CA LYS A 24 -18.74 -10.32 -31.91
C LYS A 24 -17.25 -10.00 -31.89
N SER A 25 -16.86 -8.82 -31.44
CA SER A 25 -15.45 -8.44 -31.30
C SER A 25 -14.77 -9.26 -30.19
N ALA A 26 -15.43 -9.44 -29.04
CA ALA A 26 -14.96 -10.28 -27.96
C ALA A 26 -14.85 -11.75 -28.39
N ARG A 27 -15.83 -12.27 -29.15
CA ARG A 27 -15.77 -13.64 -29.69
C ARG A 27 -14.63 -13.81 -30.69
N ARG A 28 -14.40 -12.84 -31.59
CA ARG A 28 -13.26 -12.87 -32.53
C ARG A 28 -11.92 -12.79 -31.81
N GLY A 29 -11.82 -11.94 -30.78
CA GLY A 29 -10.65 -11.86 -29.91
C GLY A 29 -10.40 -13.16 -29.16
N ALA A 30 -11.42 -13.78 -28.58
CA ALA A 30 -11.32 -15.07 -27.91
C ALA A 30 -10.91 -16.19 -28.86
N ILE A 31 -11.45 -16.23 -30.09
CA ILE A 31 -11.05 -17.20 -31.12
C ILE A 31 -9.59 -16.96 -31.53
N PHE A 32 -9.17 -15.71 -31.74
CA PHE A 32 -7.79 -15.38 -32.07
C PHE A 32 -6.81 -15.82 -30.97
N ILE A 33 -7.11 -15.49 -29.70
CA ILE A 33 -6.33 -15.94 -28.55
C ILE A 33 -6.29 -17.47 -28.50
N GLY A 34 -7.43 -18.14 -28.71
CA GLY A 34 -7.52 -19.60 -28.75
C GLY A 34 -6.64 -20.22 -29.83
N VAL A 35 -6.66 -19.67 -31.05
CA VAL A 35 -5.84 -20.16 -32.17
C VAL A 35 -4.36 -19.93 -31.91
N VAL A 36 -3.96 -18.77 -31.40
CA VAL A 36 -2.57 -18.48 -31.01
C VAL A 36 -2.10 -19.43 -29.92
N LEU A 37 -2.95 -19.70 -28.92
CA LEU A 37 -2.65 -20.61 -27.82
C LEU A 37 -2.47 -22.05 -28.32
N VAL A 38 -3.35 -22.53 -29.20
CA VAL A 38 -3.23 -23.85 -29.82
C VAL A 38 -1.98 -23.95 -30.69
N GLY A 39 -1.71 -22.94 -31.52
CA GLY A 39 -0.49 -22.88 -32.33
C GLY A 39 0.79 -22.91 -31.48
N TYR A 40 0.78 -22.21 -30.34
CA TYR A 40 1.88 -22.25 -29.38
C TYR A 40 2.03 -23.63 -28.72
N ILE A 41 0.94 -24.28 -28.30
CA ILE A 41 0.98 -25.65 -27.76
C ILE A 41 1.55 -26.63 -28.79
N VAL A 42 1.11 -26.54 -30.05
CA VAL A 42 1.64 -27.38 -31.14
C VAL A 42 3.14 -27.11 -31.32
N TYR A 43 3.57 -25.85 -31.31
CA TYR A 43 4.99 -25.48 -31.35
C TYR A 43 5.77 -26.11 -30.19
N LEU A 44 5.28 -26.05 -28.95
CA LEU A 44 5.92 -26.65 -27.77
C LEU A 44 6.03 -28.18 -27.87
N VAL A 45 5.05 -28.84 -28.47
CA VAL A 45 5.06 -30.30 -28.69
C VAL A 45 6.05 -30.66 -29.80
N VAL A 46 6.01 -29.95 -30.94
CA VAL A 46 6.88 -30.22 -32.11
C VAL A 46 8.35 -29.96 -31.80
N THR A 47 8.65 -28.93 -31.01
CA THR A 47 10.03 -28.62 -30.58
C THR A 47 10.55 -29.54 -29.48
N GLY A 48 9.73 -30.47 -28.97
CA GLY A 48 10.09 -31.37 -27.88
C GLY A 48 10.22 -30.68 -26.50
N GLN A 49 9.95 -29.37 -26.42
CA GLN A 49 10.00 -28.60 -25.17
C GLN A 49 9.01 -29.14 -24.13
N MET A 50 7.86 -29.66 -24.57
CA MET A 50 6.90 -30.33 -23.68
C MET A 50 7.49 -31.59 -23.02
N GLY A 51 8.26 -32.37 -23.78
CA GLY A 51 8.96 -33.55 -23.25
C GLY A 51 10.06 -33.17 -22.25
N GLN A 52 10.84 -32.12 -22.54
CA GLN A 52 11.83 -31.58 -21.62
C GLN A 52 11.19 -31.04 -20.33
N PHE A 53 10.05 -30.36 -20.44
CA PHE A 53 9.29 -29.89 -19.28
C PHE A 53 8.83 -31.06 -18.39
N TRP A 54 8.27 -32.12 -18.98
CA TRP A 54 7.83 -33.29 -18.23
C TRP A 54 8.99 -34.04 -17.57
N ALA A 55 10.09 -34.23 -18.30
CA ALA A 55 11.31 -34.83 -17.76
C ALA A 55 11.86 -34.00 -16.59
N ALA A 56 11.95 -32.67 -16.74
CA ALA A 56 12.41 -31.78 -15.69
C ALA A 56 11.50 -31.84 -14.45
N MET A 57 10.18 -31.91 -14.63
CA MET A 57 9.22 -32.06 -13.53
C MET A 57 9.35 -33.41 -12.82
N SER A 58 9.66 -34.49 -13.55
CA SER A 58 9.88 -35.82 -12.96
C SER A 58 11.15 -35.91 -12.11
N SER A 59 12.15 -35.07 -12.40
CA SER A 59 13.38 -34.97 -11.61
C SER A 59 13.28 -34.04 -10.39
N VAL A 60 12.12 -33.41 -10.14
CA VAL A 60 11.97 -32.45 -9.04
C VAL A 60 12.04 -33.15 -7.69
N GLN A 61 13.02 -32.75 -6.89
CA GLN A 61 13.17 -33.19 -5.51
C GLN A 61 12.16 -32.48 -4.60
N ALA A 62 11.16 -33.22 -4.14
CA ALA A 62 10.08 -32.71 -3.29
C ALA A 62 10.53 -31.96 -2.02
N PRO A 63 11.61 -32.36 -1.30
CA PRO A 63 12.03 -31.64 -0.09
C PRO A 63 12.36 -30.17 -0.35
N TRP A 64 13.10 -29.88 -1.42
CA TRP A 64 13.48 -28.50 -1.77
C TRP A 64 12.30 -27.69 -2.27
N LEU A 65 11.34 -28.33 -2.95
CA LEU A 65 10.09 -27.69 -3.34
C LEU A 65 9.26 -27.27 -2.11
N VAL A 66 9.20 -28.11 -1.08
CA VAL A 66 8.54 -27.76 0.19
C VAL A 66 9.24 -26.58 0.87
N VAL A 67 10.58 -26.55 0.85
CA VAL A 67 11.34 -25.40 1.39
C VAL A 67 11.06 -24.12 0.60
N ALA A 68 10.95 -24.18 -0.73
CA ALA A 68 10.58 -23.02 -1.55
C ALA A 68 9.18 -22.49 -1.19
N CYS A 69 8.21 -23.39 -1.00
CA CYS A 69 6.87 -23.02 -0.51
C CYS A 69 6.92 -22.42 0.91
N LEU A 70 7.75 -22.95 1.80
CA LEU A 70 7.95 -22.41 3.14
C LEU A 70 8.56 -21.00 3.10
N CYS A 71 9.51 -20.73 2.19
CA CYS A 71 10.04 -19.39 1.98
C CYS A 71 8.93 -18.42 1.56
N MET A 72 8.04 -18.82 0.64
CA MET A 72 6.91 -17.98 0.28
C MET A 72 5.94 -17.76 1.45
N PHE A 73 5.70 -18.78 2.26
CA PHE A 73 4.90 -18.63 3.49
C PHE A 73 5.56 -17.65 4.49
N MET A 74 6.88 -17.72 4.67
CA MET A 74 7.63 -16.77 5.50
C MET A 74 7.56 -15.35 4.95
N TYR A 75 7.62 -15.15 3.63
CA TYR A 75 7.39 -13.85 3.00
C TYR A 75 6.03 -13.26 3.41
N LEU A 76 4.95 -14.05 3.34
CA LEU A 76 3.61 -13.61 3.75
C LEU A 76 3.55 -13.31 5.26
N PHE A 77 4.15 -14.18 6.08
CA PHE A 77 4.19 -14.02 7.53
C PHE A 77 4.88 -12.70 7.93
N PHE A 78 6.08 -12.43 7.39
CA PHE A 78 6.79 -11.19 7.70
C PHE A 78 6.07 -9.95 7.16
N GLY A 79 5.35 -10.05 6.03
CA GLY A 79 4.45 -8.99 5.55
C GLY A 79 3.38 -8.63 6.58
N ILE A 80 2.70 -9.64 7.13
CA ILE A 80 1.69 -9.46 8.19
C ILE A 80 2.31 -8.88 9.47
N VAL A 81 3.48 -9.37 9.88
CA VAL A 81 4.21 -8.85 11.05
C VAL A 81 4.60 -7.38 10.86
N ALA A 82 5.02 -6.99 9.65
CA ALA A 82 5.35 -5.60 9.36
C ALA A 82 4.11 -4.68 9.47
N TYR A 83 2.93 -5.13 9.05
CA TYR A 83 1.68 -4.43 9.32
C TYR A 83 1.36 -4.38 10.82
N ALA A 84 1.57 -5.48 11.53
CA ALA A 84 1.30 -5.55 12.97
C ALA A 84 2.16 -4.54 13.74
N ILE A 85 3.44 -4.41 13.40
CA ILE A 85 4.35 -3.41 13.99
C ILE A 85 3.89 -1.98 13.66
N ALA A 86 3.49 -1.73 12.42
CA ALA A 86 3.03 -0.41 11.99
C ALA A 86 1.74 0.02 12.71
N VAL A 87 0.85 -0.93 13.00
CA VAL A 87 -0.40 -0.70 13.75
C VAL A 87 -0.17 -0.68 15.27
N TRP A 88 0.81 -1.43 15.79
CA TRP A 88 1.13 -1.48 17.22
C TRP A 88 1.51 -0.10 17.79
N LEU A 89 2.03 0.78 16.94
CA LEU A 89 2.39 2.16 17.28
C LEU A 89 1.22 2.99 17.80
N ASP A 90 -0.02 2.64 17.46
CA ASP A 90 -1.21 3.24 18.06
C ASP A 90 -1.82 2.29 19.11
N PRO A 91 -1.69 2.59 20.42
CA PRO A 91 -2.28 1.81 21.52
C PRO A 91 -3.79 1.61 21.40
N ASN A 92 -4.49 2.52 20.73
CA ASN A 92 -5.94 2.51 20.57
C ASN A 92 -6.40 1.87 19.26
N SER A 93 -5.49 1.32 18.45
CA SER A 93 -5.87 0.80 17.14
C SER A 93 -6.84 -0.39 17.26
N PRO A 94 -8.01 -0.37 16.58
CA PRO A 94 -9.02 -1.41 16.70
C PRO A 94 -8.69 -2.69 15.91
N VAL A 95 -7.60 -2.69 15.14
CA VAL A 95 -7.30 -3.72 14.14
C VAL A 95 -6.75 -4.99 14.79
N GLY A 96 -7.33 -6.16 14.46
CA GLY A 96 -6.85 -7.46 14.91
C GLY A 96 -5.95 -8.17 13.89
N ILE A 97 -5.25 -9.23 14.33
CA ILE A 97 -4.35 -10.01 13.46
C ILE A 97 -5.06 -10.64 12.24
N ARG A 98 -6.33 -11.02 12.39
CA ARG A 98 -7.13 -11.57 11.27
C ARG A 98 -7.43 -10.52 10.21
N ASP A 99 -7.60 -9.27 10.65
CA ASP A 99 -7.81 -8.14 9.74
C ASP A 99 -6.50 -7.85 8.99
N LEU A 100 -5.35 -7.93 9.67
CA LEU A 100 -4.02 -7.78 9.03
C LEU A 100 -3.72 -8.88 8.01
N ILE A 101 -4.06 -10.13 8.29
CA ILE A 101 -3.97 -11.22 7.31
C ILE A 101 -4.82 -10.88 6.09
N SER A 102 -6.03 -10.37 6.29
CA SER A 102 -6.87 -9.97 5.17
C SER A 102 -6.34 -8.74 4.44
N VAL A 103 -5.67 -7.81 5.12
CA VAL A 103 -5.03 -6.64 4.51
C VAL A 103 -3.90 -7.10 3.60
N GLU A 104 -2.97 -7.94 4.09
CA GLU A 104 -1.88 -8.49 3.27
C GLU A 104 -2.42 -9.29 2.08
N ALA A 105 -3.39 -10.16 2.31
CA ALA A 105 -4.05 -10.93 1.24
C ALA A 105 -4.71 -10.02 0.20
N SER A 106 -5.35 -8.92 0.61
CA SER A 106 -5.93 -7.96 -0.33
C SER A 106 -4.88 -7.26 -1.18
N GLY A 107 -3.72 -6.94 -0.60
CA GLY A 107 -2.59 -6.36 -1.32
C GLY A 107 -2.10 -7.28 -2.44
N ILE A 108 -1.91 -8.57 -2.12
CA ILE A 108 -1.45 -9.57 -3.08
C ILE A 108 -2.49 -9.80 -4.17
N PHE A 109 -3.75 -10.04 -3.79
CA PHE A 109 -4.81 -10.36 -4.73
C PHE A 109 -5.05 -9.22 -5.73
N PHE A 110 -5.32 -8.02 -5.23
CA PHE A 110 -5.60 -6.88 -6.11
C PHE A 110 -4.34 -6.33 -6.76
N GLY A 111 -3.18 -6.41 -6.11
CA GLY A 111 -1.90 -6.06 -6.71
C GLY A 111 -1.57 -6.95 -7.91
N ASN A 112 -1.68 -8.26 -7.77
CA ASN A 112 -1.38 -9.19 -8.87
C ASN A 112 -2.34 -9.06 -10.05
N LEU A 113 -3.59 -8.66 -9.80
CA LEU A 113 -4.61 -8.45 -10.85
C LEU A 113 -4.54 -7.07 -11.51
N THR A 114 -3.72 -6.14 -11.01
CA THR A 114 -3.66 -4.77 -11.53
C THR A 114 -2.29 -4.43 -12.13
N PRO A 115 -2.24 -3.57 -13.17
CA PRO A 115 -1.00 -3.04 -13.69
C PRO A 115 -0.16 -2.37 -12.60
N MET A 116 1.16 -2.58 -12.62
CA MET A 116 2.12 -2.02 -11.63
C MET A 116 1.79 -2.33 -10.17
N MET A 117 0.93 -3.33 -9.91
CA MET A 117 0.39 -3.62 -8.58
C MET A 117 -0.35 -2.45 -7.91
N MET A 118 -0.84 -1.49 -8.71
CA MET A 118 -1.50 -0.27 -8.22
C MET A 118 -2.77 -0.53 -7.40
N GLY A 119 -3.41 -1.67 -7.59
CA GLY A 119 -4.60 -2.09 -6.83
C GLY A 119 -4.31 -2.53 -5.39
N SER A 120 -3.04 -2.79 -5.03
CA SER A 120 -2.67 -3.23 -3.67
C SER A 120 -2.96 -2.15 -2.62
N THR A 121 -2.43 -0.94 -2.83
CA THR A 121 -2.57 0.21 -1.94
C THR A 121 -4.03 0.59 -1.62
N PRO A 122 -4.92 0.85 -2.60
CA PRO A 122 -6.31 1.19 -2.29
C PRO A 122 -7.06 0.04 -1.61
N ALA A 123 -6.78 -1.22 -1.97
CA ALA A 123 -7.40 -2.37 -1.32
C ALA A 123 -6.99 -2.49 0.15
N GLN A 124 -5.70 -2.30 0.45
CA GLN A 124 -5.16 -2.35 1.81
C GLN A 124 -5.71 -1.21 2.68
N ILE A 125 -5.78 0.01 2.16
CA ILE A 125 -6.41 1.15 2.87
C ILE A 125 -7.88 0.85 3.16
N TYR A 126 -8.64 0.37 2.16
CA TYR A 126 -10.05 0.01 2.34
C TYR A 126 -10.24 -1.07 3.42
N ARG A 127 -9.40 -2.10 3.44
CA ARG A 127 -9.45 -3.16 4.44
C ARG A 127 -9.12 -2.66 5.84
N LEU A 128 -8.12 -1.80 5.98
CA LEU A 128 -7.75 -1.16 7.26
C LEU A 128 -8.89 -0.25 7.76
N THR A 129 -9.51 0.54 6.89
CA THR A 129 -10.68 1.35 7.24
C THR A 129 -11.87 0.49 7.67
N LYS A 130 -12.10 -0.63 6.99
CA LYS A 130 -13.16 -1.59 7.37
C LYS A 130 -12.88 -2.29 8.70
N ALA A 131 -11.61 -2.37 9.11
CA ALA A 131 -11.19 -2.87 10.41
C ALA A 131 -11.28 -1.81 11.53
N GLY A 132 -11.68 -0.57 11.20
CA GLY A 132 -11.98 0.48 12.16
C GLY A 132 -10.99 1.65 12.21
N GLN A 133 -9.87 1.61 11.47
CA GLN A 133 -8.98 2.77 11.36
C GLN A 133 -9.64 3.91 10.59
N ASN A 134 -9.32 5.16 10.96
CA ASN A 134 -9.71 6.30 10.14
C ASN A 134 -9.01 6.22 8.77
N VAL A 135 -9.67 6.65 7.69
CA VAL A 135 -9.10 6.69 6.32
C VAL A 135 -7.73 7.39 6.29
N GLY A 136 -7.55 8.47 7.04
CA GLY A 136 -6.28 9.18 7.13
C GLY A 136 -5.16 8.37 7.78
N GLU A 137 -5.50 7.58 8.81
CA GLU A 137 -4.58 6.71 9.55
C GLU A 137 -4.23 5.47 8.72
N ALA A 138 -5.22 4.79 8.16
CA ALA A 138 -5.05 3.66 7.24
C ALA A 138 -4.15 4.04 6.04
N GLY A 139 -4.36 5.24 5.48
CA GLY A 139 -3.49 5.81 4.45
C GLY A 139 -2.05 5.99 4.94
N ALA A 140 -1.84 6.56 6.13
CA ALA A 140 -0.52 6.74 6.71
C ALA A 140 0.21 5.40 6.93
N THR A 141 -0.46 4.41 7.55
CA THR A 141 0.08 3.06 7.74
C THR A 141 0.51 2.45 6.41
N GLN A 142 -0.33 2.55 5.39
CA GLN A 142 -0.06 2.01 4.08
C GLN A 142 1.12 2.69 3.38
N PHE A 143 1.20 4.03 3.44
CA PHE A 143 2.31 4.77 2.86
C PHE A 143 3.64 4.45 3.55
N THR A 144 3.65 4.36 4.88
CA THR A 144 4.85 3.92 5.62
C THR A 144 5.28 2.53 5.17
N ARG A 145 4.34 1.57 5.05
CA ARG A 145 4.63 0.23 4.55
C ARG A 145 5.21 0.24 3.14
N PHE A 146 4.61 1.02 2.24
CA PHE A 146 5.09 1.18 0.87
C PHE A 146 6.51 1.73 0.83
N ILE A 147 6.81 2.78 1.60
CA ILE A 147 8.16 3.38 1.66
C ILE A 147 9.20 2.39 2.17
N VAL A 148 8.88 1.67 3.25
CA VAL A 148 9.79 0.69 3.82
C VAL A 148 10.03 -0.47 2.85
N TYR A 149 9.00 -0.91 2.13
CA TYR A 149 9.14 -1.93 1.09
C TYR A 149 10.00 -1.46 -0.09
N GLN A 150 9.77 -0.24 -0.59
CA GLN A 150 10.60 0.36 -1.65
C GLN A 150 12.06 0.54 -1.21
N PHE A 151 12.28 0.97 0.03
CA PHE A 151 13.62 1.03 0.61
C PHE A 151 14.26 -0.35 0.64
N GLY A 152 13.55 -1.38 1.10
CA GLY A 152 14.05 -2.76 1.13
C GLY A 152 14.41 -3.30 -0.26
N LEU A 153 13.60 -3.01 -1.28
CA LEU A 153 13.87 -3.38 -2.67
C LEU A 153 15.19 -2.76 -3.16
N VAL A 154 15.36 -1.45 -2.96
CA VAL A 154 16.58 -0.72 -3.36
C VAL A 154 17.77 -1.17 -2.53
N ALA A 155 17.62 -1.40 -1.23
CA ALA A 155 18.70 -1.85 -0.36
C ALA A 155 19.20 -3.24 -0.76
N TRP A 156 18.30 -4.20 -1.02
CA TRP A 156 18.67 -5.50 -1.54
C TRP A 156 19.33 -5.41 -2.91
N GLY A 157 18.78 -4.60 -3.82
CA GLY A 157 19.38 -4.33 -5.12
C GLY A 157 20.82 -3.79 -4.99
N ALA A 158 21.04 -2.83 -4.09
CA ALA A 158 22.36 -2.24 -3.83
C ALA A 158 23.34 -3.26 -3.24
N ILE A 159 22.92 -3.98 -2.19
CA ILE A 159 23.76 -4.99 -1.51
C ILE A 159 24.19 -6.07 -2.49
N LEU A 160 23.26 -6.62 -3.26
CA LEU A 160 23.51 -7.73 -4.17
C LEU A 160 24.27 -7.30 -5.43
N LEU A 161 23.99 -6.10 -5.94
CA LEU A 161 24.77 -5.50 -7.03
C LEU A 161 26.21 -5.31 -6.58
N LEU A 162 26.46 -4.66 -5.43
CA LEU A 162 27.81 -4.47 -4.89
C LEU A 162 28.54 -5.79 -4.62
N ALA A 163 27.84 -6.79 -4.04
CA ALA A 163 28.43 -8.09 -3.72
C ALA A 163 28.82 -8.91 -4.95
N ARG A 164 28.20 -8.68 -6.12
CA ARG A 164 28.40 -9.48 -7.34
C ARG A 164 28.68 -8.64 -8.58
N MET A 165 29.13 -7.39 -8.42
CA MET A 165 29.43 -6.49 -9.54
C MET A 165 30.32 -7.14 -10.63
N PRO A 166 31.41 -7.87 -10.30
CA PRO A 166 32.24 -8.52 -11.31
C PRO A 166 31.49 -9.60 -12.10
N PHE A 167 30.70 -10.43 -11.41
CA PHE A 167 29.85 -11.43 -12.04
C PHE A 167 28.85 -10.79 -13.02
N PHE A 168 28.27 -9.64 -12.65
CA PHE A 168 27.37 -8.92 -13.54
C PHE A 168 28.08 -8.28 -14.72
N ALA A 169 29.21 -7.60 -14.48
CA ALA A 169 29.96 -6.90 -15.52
C ALA A 169 30.52 -7.86 -16.59
N GLU A 170 31.06 -9.01 -16.18
CA GLU A 170 31.62 -10.00 -17.11
C GLU A 170 30.54 -10.78 -17.86
N ARG A 171 29.47 -11.20 -17.18
CA ARG A 171 28.46 -12.10 -17.76
C ARG A 171 27.38 -11.37 -18.55
N TYR A 172 27.09 -10.12 -18.16
CA TYR A 172 25.96 -9.33 -18.62
C TYR A 172 26.41 -7.97 -19.16
N GLY A 173 27.61 -7.84 -19.75
CA GLY A 173 28.17 -6.55 -20.21
C GLY A 173 27.17 -5.63 -20.94
N ASP A 174 26.43 -6.14 -21.93
CA ASP A 174 25.38 -5.37 -22.63
C ASP A 174 24.09 -5.16 -21.80
N MET A 175 23.79 -6.12 -20.93
CA MET A 175 22.61 -6.13 -20.05
C MET A 175 22.82 -5.33 -18.75
N THR A 176 24.05 -4.90 -18.45
CA THR A 176 24.39 -4.06 -17.31
C THR A 176 23.67 -2.72 -17.40
N LEU A 177 23.47 -2.20 -18.61
CA LEU A 177 22.71 -0.98 -18.83
C LEU A 177 21.24 -1.14 -18.41
N LEU A 178 20.62 -2.29 -18.70
CA LEU A 178 19.26 -2.61 -18.24
C LEU A 178 19.20 -2.71 -16.71
N CYS A 179 20.17 -3.37 -16.08
CA CYS A 179 20.26 -3.47 -14.62
C CYS A 179 20.43 -2.10 -13.96
N VAL A 180 21.35 -1.29 -14.47
CA VAL A 180 21.63 0.07 -13.96
C VAL A 180 20.43 0.99 -14.18
N PHE A 181 19.76 0.90 -15.33
CA PHE A 181 18.54 1.67 -15.60
C PHE A 181 17.40 1.25 -14.65
N SER A 182 17.16 -0.05 -14.49
CA SER A 182 16.12 -0.59 -13.61
C SER A 182 16.38 -0.23 -12.14
N PHE A 183 17.60 -0.45 -11.66
CA PHE A 183 18.01 -0.08 -10.31
C PHE A 183 17.98 1.44 -10.10
N GLY A 184 18.53 2.20 -11.05
CA GLY A 184 18.52 3.66 -11.04
C GLY A 184 17.11 4.24 -11.00
N GLY A 185 16.17 3.67 -11.77
CA GLY A 185 14.76 4.04 -11.72
C GLY A 185 14.13 3.84 -10.33
N HIS A 186 14.40 2.71 -9.68
CA HIS A 186 13.92 2.46 -8.31
C HIS A 186 14.56 3.40 -7.29
N CYS A 187 15.85 3.71 -7.43
CA CYS A 187 16.53 4.75 -6.66
C CYS A 187 15.86 6.12 -6.85
N CYS A 188 15.53 6.50 -8.08
CA CYS A 188 14.83 7.75 -8.36
C CYS A 188 13.44 7.81 -7.72
N ILE A 189 12.67 6.71 -7.79
CA ILE A 189 11.35 6.61 -7.11
C ILE A 189 11.53 6.79 -5.60
N LEU A 190 12.47 6.05 -4.99
CA LEU A 190 12.71 6.11 -3.56
C LEU A 190 13.14 7.52 -3.11
N LEU A 191 14.08 8.14 -3.83
CA LEU A 191 14.52 9.52 -3.58
C LEU A 191 13.38 10.51 -3.75
N GLY A 192 12.52 10.32 -4.75
CA GLY A 192 11.32 11.12 -4.97
C GLY A 192 10.35 11.03 -3.78
N ILE A 193 10.09 9.83 -3.28
CA ILE A 193 9.22 9.64 -2.12
C ILE A 193 9.82 10.30 -0.86
N PHE A 194 11.12 10.13 -0.61
CA PHE A 194 11.81 10.80 0.49
C PHE A 194 11.80 12.33 0.33
N ALA A 195 11.92 12.85 -0.89
CA ALA A 195 11.85 14.29 -1.15
C ALA A 195 10.46 14.85 -0.77
N VAL A 196 9.38 14.17 -1.17
CA VAL A 196 7.99 14.53 -0.80
C VAL A 196 7.81 14.47 0.72
N ALA A 197 8.35 13.41 1.35
CA ALA A 197 8.20 13.17 2.78
C ALA A 197 8.99 14.16 3.66
N LEU A 198 10.25 14.43 3.33
CA LEU A 198 11.17 15.20 4.17
C LEU A 198 11.21 16.68 3.81
N MET A 199 11.04 17.02 2.53
CA MET A 199 11.23 18.37 1.97
C MET A 199 9.98 18.88 1.23
N PRO A 200 8.77 18.89 1.86
CA PRO A 200 7.52 19.24 1.18
C PRO A 200 7.57 20.62 0.53
N LYS A 201 8.19 21.62 1.19
CA LYS A 201 8.33 22.98 0.65
C LYS A 201 9.07 23.02 -0.69
N THR A 202 10.15 22.24 -0.81
CA THR A 202 10.95 22.19 -2.05
C THR A 202 10.18 21.50 -3.15
N VAL A 203 9.51 20.38 -2.83
CA VAL A 203 8.69 19.66 -3.80
C VAL A 203 7.50 20.50 -4.27
N THR A 204 6.77 21.15 -3.36
CA THR A 204 5.68 22.07 -3.72
C THR A 204 6.16 23.20 -4.63
N ARG A 205 7.34 23.78 -4.36
CA ARG A 205 7.92 24.83 -5.23
C ARG A 205 8.23 24.32 -6.63
N VAL A 206 8.84 23.13 -6.74
CA VAL A 206 9.14 22.50 -8.03
C VAL A 206 7.85 22.14 -8.77
N ALA A 207 6.87 21.57 -8.07
CA ALA A 207 5.56 21.24 -8.63
C ALA A 207 4.84 22.49 -9.16
N HIS A 208 4.83 23.60 -8.41
CA HIS A 208 4.29 24.88 -8.88
C HIS A 208 5.04 25.43 -10.10
N CYS A 209 6.37 25.27 -10.16
CA CYS A 209 7.14 25.65 -11.35
C CYS A 209 6.72 24.86 -12.59
N ILE A 210 6.56 23.54 -12.45
CA ILE A 210 6.11 22.65 -13.53
C ILE A 210 4.67 22.98 -13.94
N ILE A 211 3.77 23.18 -12.98
CA ILE A 211 2.37 23.55 -13.25
C ILE A 211 2.31 24.88 -14.00
N ASN A 212 3.05 25.90 -13.56
CA ASN A 212 3.12 27.20 -14.24
C ASN A 212 3.66 27.07 -15.68
N TRP A 213 4.61 26.15 -15.91
CA TRP A 213 5.14 25.89 -17.24
C TRP A 213 4.11 25.16 -18.14
N LEU A 214 3.39 24.18 -17.59
CA LEU A 214 2.32 23.47 -18.31
C LEU A 214 1.13 24.37 -18.64
N GLU A 215 0.81 25.31 -17.75
CA GLU A 215 -0.18 26.36 -18.01
C GLU A 215 0.22 27.23 -19.21
N ARG A 216 1.51 27.59 -19.32
CA ARG A 216 2.04 28.35 -20.47
C ARG A 216 1.99 27.58 -21.80
N ILE A 217 1.99 26.25 -21.77
CA ILE A 217 1.92 25.38 -22.96
C ILE A 217 0.48 25.09 -23.38
N GLY A 218 -0.51 25.63 -22.64
CA GLY A 218 -1.92 25.54 -23.02
C GLY A 218 -2.66 24.35 -22.43
N VAL A 219 -2.17 23.76 -21.33
CA VAL A 219 -2.95 22.78 -20.56
C VAL A 219 -4.20 23.47 -19.98
N SER A 220 -5.36 22.82 -20.07
CA SER A 220 -6.65 23.36 -19.63
C SER A 220 -6.62 23.84 -18.17
N ALA A 221 -7.14 25.04 -17.91
CA ALA A 221 -7.19 25.67 -16.58
C ALA A 221 -7.83 24.77 -15.51
N THR A 222 -8.86 23.99 -15.85
CA THR A 222 -9.50 23.04 -14.92
C THR A 222 -8.57 21.94 -14.42
N LYS A 223 -7.62 21.46 -15.24
CA LYS A 223 -6.59 20.49 -14.84
C LYS A 223 -5.52 21.14 -13.98
N ILE A 224 -5.12 22.36 -14.32
CA ILE A 224 -4.13 23.15 -13.58
C ILE A 224 -4.63 23.42 -12.16
N ASP A 225 -5.87 23.86 -11.99
CA ASP A 225 -6.49 24.08 -10.67
C ASP A 225 -6.55 22.79 -9.85
N GLY A 226 -6.92 21.68 -10.49
CA GLY A 226 -6.89 20.36 -9.88
C GLY A 226 -5.49 19.99 -9.36
N TRP A 227 -4.45 20.18 -10.18
CA TRP A 227 -3.07 19.88 -9.79
C TRP A 227 -2.55 20.79 -8.69
N ARG A 228 -2.85 22.10 -8.72
CA ARG A 228 -2.49 23.03 -7.64
C ARG A 228 -3.14 22.61 -6.32
N SER A 229 -4.44 22.32 -6.34
CA SER A 229 -5.15 21.91 -5.12
C SER A 229 -4.60 20.59 -4.54
N PHE A 230 -4.24 19.64 -5.40
CA PHE A 230 -3.58 18.40 -4.99
C PHE A 230 -2.20 18.67 -4.37
N VAL A 231 -1.39 19.52 -5.01
CA VAL A 231 -0.03 19.86 -4.54
C VAL A 231 -0.06 20.57 -3.18
N ASP A 232 -1.02 21.48 -2.98
CA ASP A 232 -1.14 22.25 -1.73
C ASP A 232 -1.71 21.42 -0.57
N GLY A 233 -2.60 20.46 -0.85
CA GLY A 233 -3.22 19.61 0.17
C GLY A 233 -2.44 18.33 0.47
N GLU A 234 -2.19 17.51 -0.54
CA GLU A 234 -1.76 16.12 -0.36
C GLU A 234 -0.27 15.99 -0.04
N ILE A 235 0.59 16.84 -0.60
CA ILE A 235 2.04 16.79 -0.32
C ILE A 235 2.32 17.08 1.16
N TYR A 236 1.66 18.11 1.71
CA TYR A 236 1.81 18.44 3.13
C TYR A 236 1.18 17.38 4.03
N SER A 237 -0.01 16.88 3.69
CA SER A 237 -0.64 15.78 4.44
C SER A 237 0.24 14.53 4.47
N PHE A 238 0.84 14.18 3.34
CA PHE A 238 1.76 13.04 3.24
C PHE A 238 3.03 13.27 4.08
N SER A 239 3.65 14.45 4.00
CA SER A 239 4.84 14.78 4.79
C SER A 239 4.57 14.72 6.29
N GLU A 240 3.43 15.24 6.74
CA GLU A 240 3.03 15.23 8.15
C GLU A 240 2.83 13.80 8.67
N LYS A 241 2.04 12.99 7.93
CA LYS A 241 1.79 11.58 8.25
C LYS A 241 3.08 10.76 8.29
N PHE A 242 3.98 10.97 7.34
CA PHE A 242 5.28 10.29 7.33
C PHE A 242 6.14 10.67 8.54
N LYS A 243 6.22 11.96 8.88
CA LYS A 243 7.02 12.44 10.02
C LYS A 243 6.48 11.95 11.36
N LEU A 244 5.16 11.91 11.53
CA LEU A 244 4.52 11.29 12.69
C LEU A 244 4.93 9.82 12.83
N SER A 245 4.89 9.07 11.73
CA SER A 245 5.31 7.67 11.72
C SER A 245 6.82 7.49 11.98
N ALA A 246 7.66 8.40 11.48
CA ALA A 246 9.11 8.39 11.68
C ALA A 246 9.55 8.81 13.10
N GLY A 247 8.67 9.46 13.86
CA GLY A 247 8.94 9.85 15.26
C GLY A 247 9.27 8.67 16.18
N HIS A 248 8.83 7.46 15.82
CA HIS A 248 9.15 6.23 16.54
C HIS A 248 10.28 5.44 15.86
N PHE A 249 11.50 5.99 15.92
CA PHE A 249 12.67 5.45 15.21
C PHE A 249 12.91 3.94 15.43
N SER A 250 12.76 3.46 16.67
CA SER A 250 12.94 2.03 17.01
C SER A 250 11.95 1.12 16.27
N SER A 251 10.68 1.52 16.17
CA SER A 251 9.65 0.76 15.46
C SER A 251 9.83 0.82 13.94
N MET A 252 10.24 1.98 13.42
CA MET A 252 10.57 2.13 12.01
C MET A 252 11.76 1.24 11.61
N LEU A 253 12.82 1.22 12.42
CA LEU A 253 13.97 0.36 12.21
C LEU A 253 13.60 -1.13 12.25
N LEU A 254 12.76 -1.52 13.22
CA LEU A 254 12.23 -2.88 13.29
C LEU A 254 11.41 -3.24 12.04
N THR A 255 10.56 -2.34 11.58
CA THR A 255 9.76 -2.54 10.35
C THR A 255 10.65 -2.70 9.12
N VAL A 256 11.73 -1.92 9.02
CA VAL A 256 12.75 -2.06 7.97
C VAL A 256 13.41 -3.43 8.04
N PHE A 257 13.88 -3.85 9.21
CA PHE A 257 14.52 -5.16 9.39
C PHE A 257 13.58 -6.32 9.01
N ILE A 258 12.33 -6.28 9.48
CA ILE A 258 11.33 -7.29 9.13
C ILE A 258 11.03 -7.29 7.63
N THR A 259 11.00 -6.12 6.99
CA THR A 259 10.77 -6.03 5.54
C THR A 259 11.98 -6.52 4.74
N MET A 260 13.20 -6.33 5.25
CA MET A 260 14.41 -6.91 4.66
C MET A 260 14.37 -8.44 4.72
N LEU A 261 13.95 -9.01 5.86
CA LEU A 261 13.74 -10.46 5.99
C LEU A 261 12.63 -10.96 5.06
N GLN A 262 11.50 -10.24 5.00
CA GLN A 262 10.41 -10.53 4.06
C GLN A 262 10.96 -10.69 2.64
N LEU A 263 11.66 -9.66 2.13
CA LEU A 263 12.24 -9.70 0.78
C LEU A 263 13.31 -10.80 0.61
N ALA A 264 14.11 -11.08 1.64
CA ALA A 264 15.08 -12.17 1.61
C ALA A 264 14.41 -13.52 1.30
N PHE A 265 13.32 -13.82 2.01
CA PHE A 265 12.56 -15.05 1.78
C PHE A 265 11.92 -15.11 0.40
N PHE A 266 11.53 -13.98 -0.19
CA PHE A 266 11.06 -13.94 -1.57
C PHE A 266 12.18 -14.28 -2.56
N TYR A 267 13.37 -13.72 -2.38
CA TYR A 267 14.53 -13.97 -3.25
C TYR A 267 15.16 -15.36 -3.06
N LEU A 268 14.88 -16.03 -1.94
CA LEU A 268 15.30 -17.41 -1.71
C LEU A 268 14.50 -18.42 -2.52
N VAL A 269 13.29 -18.08 -2.99
CA VAL A 269 12.42 -19.04 -3.70
C VAL A 269 13.10 -19.61 -4.95
N PRO A 270 13.69 -18.80 -5.86
CA PRO A 270 14.40 -19.34 -7.02
C PRO A 270 15.60 -20.23 -6.66
N TYR A 271 16.33 -19.93 -5.58
CA TYR A 271 17.45 -20.75 -5.12
C TYR A 271 17.00 -22.16 -4.71
N PHE A 272 15.96 -22.27 -3.88
CA PHE A 272 15.44 -23.58 -3.49
C PHE A 272 14.77 -24.31 -4.65
N LEU A 273 14.20 -23.60 -5.62
CA LEU A 273 13.75 -24.22 -6.86
C LEU A 273 14.91 -24.81 -7.66
N MET A 274 16.05 -24.12 -7.76
CA MET A 274 17.22 -24.65 -8.45
C MET A 274 17.74 -25.93 -7.79
N LEU A 275 17.79 -25.98 -6.45
CA LEU A 275 18.10 -27.19 -5.71
C LEU A 275 17.07 -28.31 -5.96
N ALA A 276 15.79 -27.94 -6.13
CA ALA A 276 14.74 -28.91 -6.44
C ALA A 276 14.94 -29.56 -7.82
N PHE A 277 15.50 -28.84 -8.80
CA PHE A 277 15.89 -29.41 -10.10
C PHE A 277 17.27 -30.10 -10.09
N GLY A 278 17.91 -30.24 -8.93
CA GLY A 278 19.19 -30.94 -8.78
C GLY A 278 20.43 -30.11 -9.09
N HIS A 279 20.29 -28.80 -9.29
CA HIS A 279 21.42 -27.89 -9.49
C HIS A 279 22.02 -27.47 -8.14
N HIS A 280 22.89 -28.30 -7.56
CA HIS A 280 23.49 -28.07 -6.24
C HIS A 280 24.76 -27.20 -6.26
N GLU A 281 25.45 -27.11 -7.41
CA GLU A 281 26.73 -26.40 -7.58
C GLU A 281 26.57 -24.89 -7.85
N VAL A 282 25.42 -24.33 -7.49
CA VAL A 282 25.03 -22.96 -7.84
C VAL A 282 25.33 -22.01 -6.69
N ASP A 283 25.98 -20.90 -7.03
CA ASP A 283 26.34 -19.92 -6.02
C ASP A 283 25.11 -19.20 -5.46
N PHE A 284 24.92 -19.34 -4.14
CA PHE A 284 23.80 -18.77 -3.40
C PHE A 284 23.61 -17.26 -3.62
N PHE A 285 24.70 -16.47 -3.54
CA PHE A 285 24.62 -15.01 -3.67
C PHE A 285 24.31 -14.58 -5.09
N SER A 286 24.84 -15.29 -6.10
CA SER A 286 24.51 -15.02 -7.50
C SER A 286 23.03 -15.27 -7.79
N VAL A 287 22.43 -16.33 -7.26
CA VAL A 287 20.99 -16.62 -7.46
C VAL A 287 20.12 -15.61 -6.73
N MET A 288 20.48 -15.24 -5.49
CA MET A 288 19.79 -14.18 -4.76
C MET A 288 19.85 -12.84 -5.51
N ALA A 289 21.02 -12.49 -6.04
CA ALA A 289 21.20 -11.29 -6.85
C ALA A 289 20.35 -11.31 -8.12
N ALA A 290 20.40 -12.41 -8.88
CA ALA A 290 19.57 -12.61 -10.06
C ALA A 290 18.08 -12.46 -9.73
N SER A 291 17.62 -13.06 -8.62
CA SER A 291 16.23 -12.99 -8.15
C SER A 291 15.78 -11.57 -7.81
N ALA A 292 16.65 -10.79 -7.16
CA ALA A 292 16.38 -9.37 -6.89
C ALA A 292 16.27 -8.55 -8.19
N PHE A 293 17.10 -8.83 -9.19
CA PHE A 293 16.98 -8.16 -10.51
C PHE A 293 15.74 -8.57 -11.28
N VAL A 294 15.33 -9.85 -11.22
CA VAL A 294 14.04 -10.27 -11.77
C VAL A 294 12.92 -9.46 -11.15
N GLN A 295 12.96 -9.23 -9.83
CA GLN A 295 11.94 -8.43 -9.16
C GLN A 295 11.97 -6.96 -9.58
N LEU A 296 13.16 -6.34 -9.66
CA LEU A 296 13.29 -4.95 -10.12
C LEU A 296 12.80 -4.77 -11.56
N LEU A 297 13.08 -5.73 -12.46
CA LEU A 297 12.62 -5.66 -13.84
C LEU A 297 11.10 -5.92 -13.94
N SER A 298 10.59 -6.86 -13.13
CA SER A 298 9.15 -7.15 -13.03
C SER A 298 8.34 -5.94 -12.58
N SER A 299 8.83 -5.18 -11.59
CA SER A 299 8.15 -3.97 -11.09
C SER A 299 8.28 -2.77 -12.03
N ALA A 300 9.19 -2.78 -13.00
CA ALA A 300 9.33 -1.71 -13.99
C ALA A 300 8.31 -1.81 -15.13
N VAL A 301 7.74 -3.01 -15.37
CA VAL A 301 6.82 -3.25 -16.48
C VAL A 301 5.36 -3.04 -16.06
N PRO A 302 4.61 -2.11 -16.70
CA PRO A 302 3.26 -1.74 -16.30
C PRO A 302 2.18 -2.70 -16.80
N LEU A 303 2.43 -4.00 -16.64
CA LEU A 303 1.48 -5.05 -16.95
C LEU A 303 1.03 -5.75 -15.66
N PRO A 304 -0.21 -6.30 -15.61
CA PRO A 304 -0.70 -7.02 -14.46
C PRO A 304 0.29 -8.10 -14.02
N GLY A 305 0.61 -8.11 -12.72
CA GLY A 305 1.52 -9.08 -12.13
C GLY A 305 2.97 -9.02 -12.65
N GLY A 306 3.38 -7.88 -13.22
CA GLY A 306 4.70 -7.68 -13.80
C GLY A 306 4.97 -8.60 -14.99
N THR A 307 3.92 -9.07 -15.67
CA THR A 307 4.04 -9.93 -16.86
C THR A 307 4.89 -9.25 -17.94
N GLY A 308 5.63 -10.03 -18.72
CA GLY A 308 6.70 -9.53 -19.59
C GLY A 308 8.00 -9.17 -18.84
N GLY A 309 7.93 -8.38 -17.76
CA GLY A 309 9.09 -8.04 -16.93
C GLY A 309 9.61 -9.22 -16.11
N ALA A 310 8.71 -9.99 -15.49
CA ALA A 310 9.02 -11.20 -14.74
C ALA A 310 9.50 -12.33 -15.65
N GLU A 311 8.92 -12.47 -16.84
CA GLU A 311 9.31 -13.47 -17.85
C GLU A 311 10.68 -13.15 -18.43
N GLY A 312 10.86 -11.92 -18.92
CA GLY A 312 12.13 -11.44 -19.43
C GLY A 312 13.20 -11.48 -18.34
N GLY A 313 12.89 -11.00 -17.13
CA GLY A 313 13.80 -11.02 -16.00
C GLY A 313 14.24 -12.44 -15.63
N PHE A 314 13.30 -13.38 -15.55
CA PHE A 314 13.65 -14.76 -15.26
C PHE A 314 14.50 -15.37 -16.38
N ALA A 315 14.11 -15.21 -17.65
CA ALA A 315 14.87 -15.74 -18.77
C ALA A 315 16.29 -15.17 -18.83
N LEU A 316 16.44 -13.86 -18.58
CA LEU A 316 17.72 -13.16 -18.61
C LEU A 316 18.62 -13.53 -17.43
N PHE A 317 18.11 -13.45 -16.20
CA PHE A 317 18.95 -13.56 -15.00
C PHE A 317 18.98 -14.96 -14.39
N LEU A 318 17.86 -15.68 -14.47
CA LEU A 318 17.74 -17.01 -13.86
C LEU A 318 17.82 -18.15 -14.89
N GLY A 319 17.48 -17.90 -16.16
CA GLY A 319 17.31 -18.95 -17.17
C GLY A 319 18.54 -19.82 -17.37
N HIS A 320 19.72 -19.22 -17.39
CA HIS A 320 20.98 -19.95 -17.56
C HIS A 320 21.29 -20.90 -16.39
N PHE A 321 20.82 -20.61 -15.18
CA PHE A 321 21.03 -21.49 -14.02
C PHE A 321 20.19 -22.77 -14.10
N PHE A 322 19.03 -22.71 -14.75
CA PHE A 322 18.13 -23.86 -14.93
C PHE A 322 18.42 -24.65 -16.23
N GLY A 323 19.25 -24.12 -17.14
CA GLY A 323 19.58 -24.78 -18.41
C GLY A 323 18.33 -25.18 -19.21
N SER A 324 18.25 -26.45 -19.62
CA SER A 324 17.10 -27.00 -20.36
C SER A 324 15.80 -27.04 -19.52
N ALA A 325 15.88 -26.95 -18.19
CA ALA A 325 14.73 -26.90 -17.30
C ALA A 325 14.21 -25.47 -17.07
N SER A 326 14.76 -24.44 -17.74
CA SER A 326 14.40 -23.02 -17.52
C SER A 326 12.91 -22.74 -17.58
N THR A 327 12.20 -23.28 -18.57
CA THR A 327 10.74 -23.13 -18.70
C THR A 327 9.99 -23.75 -17.52
N ALA A 328 10.42 -24.94 -17.08
CA ALA A 328 9.82 -25.62 -15.93
C ALA A 328 10.09 -24.85 -14.63
N GLY A 329 11.32 -24.37 -14.44
CA GLY A 329 11.72 -23.53 -13.33
C GLY A 329 10.92 -22.23 -13.25
N TYR A 330 10.74 -21.55 -14.39
CA TYR A 330 9.93 -20.34 -14.48
C TYR A 330 8.48 -20.59 -14.09
N LEU A 331 7.86 -21.62 -14.66
CA LEU A 331 6.46 -21.96 -14.39
C LEU A 331 6.24 -22.32 -12.92
N LEU A 332 7.15 -23.10 -12.32
CA LEU A 332 7.07 -23.47 -10.91
C LEU A 332 7.33 -22.26 -10.00
N TRP A 333 8.27 -21.39 -10.37
CA TRP A 333 8.50 -20.12 -9.69
C TRP A 333 7.26 -19.22 -9.70
N ARG A 334 6.59 -19.05 -10.85
CA ARG A 334 5.34 -18.30 -10.95
C ARG A 334 4.20 -18.97 -10.20
N LEU A 335 4.14 -20.30 -10.21
CA LEU A 335 3.14 -21.04 -9.43
C LEU A 335 3.28 -20.70 -7.94
N ILE A 336 4.50 -20.73 -7.39
CA ILE A 336 4.76 -20.52 -5.97
C ILE A 336 4.68 -19.04 -5.57
N THR A 337 5.24 -18.13 -6.37
CA THR A 337 5.39 -16.71 -5.99
C THR A 337 4.23 -15.83 -6.41
N PHE A 338 3.44 -16.27 -7.41
CA PHE A 338 2.37 -15.46 -7.99
C PHE A 338 1.01 -16.15 -7.96
N ILE A 339 0.87 -17.32 -8.59
CA ILE A 339 -0.44 -17.96 -8.80
C ILE A 339 -1.01 -18.49 -7.47
N ALA A 340 -0.28 -19.35 -6.76
CA ALA A 340 -0.75 -19.94 -5.51
C ALA A 340 -1.06 -18.89 -4.44
N PRO A 341 -0.19 -17.88 -4.17
CA PRO A 341 -0.51 -16.80 -3.24
C PRO A 341 -1.76 -16.01 -3.64
N THR A 342 -1.98 -15.77 -4.94
CA THR A 342 -3.19 -15.08 -5.41
C THR A 342 -4.45 -15.90 -5.13
N ILE A 343 -4.43 -17.20 -5.43
CA ILE A 343 -5.57 -18.08 -5.18
C ILE A 343 -5.83 -18.21 -3.67
N LEU A 344 -4.78 -18.42 -2.88
CA LEU A 344 -4.87 -18.55 -1.42
C LEU A 344 -5.29 -17.24 -0.75
N ALA A 345 -5.02 -16.08 -1.36
CA ALA A 345 -5.46 -14.80 -0.83
C ALA A 345 -6.98 -14.62 -0.90
N ALA A 346 -7.65 -15.18 -1.91
CA ALA A 346 -9.11 -15.02 -2.10
C ALA A 346 -9.95 -15.41 -0.87
N PRO A 347 -9.81 -16.60 -0.25
CA PRO A 347 -10.55 -16.95 0.97
C PRO A 347 -10.14 -16.09 2.17
N LEU A 348 -8.88 -15.60 2.22
CA LEU A 348 -8.38 -14.77 3.31
C LEU A 348 -8.97 -13.36 3.29
N LEU A 349 -9.49 -12.87 2.16
CA LEU A 349 -10.19 -11.59 2.05
C LEU A 349 -11.45 -11.53 2.93
N GLY A 350 -12.06 -12.68 3.21
CA GLY A 350 -13.27 -12.78 4.04
C GLY A 350 -12.99 -12.66 5.54
N LEU A 351 -11.73 -12.80 5.96
CA LEU A 351 -11.38 -12.80 7.38
C LEU A 351 -11.71 -11.45 8.01
N LYS A 352 -12.40 -11.51 9.14
CA LYS A 352 -12.65 -10.38 10.04
C LYS A 352 -12.42 -10.83 11.47
N SER A 353 -11.88 -9.96 12.31
CA SER A 353 -11.84 -10.23 13.74
C SER A 353 -13.27 -10.17 14.31
N ALA A 354 -13.76 -11.27 14.90
CA ALA A 354 -15.12 -11.40 15.42
C ALA A 354 -15.37 -10.59 16.72
N HIS A 355 -14.29 -10.14 17.36
CA HIS A 355 -14.28 -9.12 18.39
C HIS A 355 -13.23 -8.09 17.95
N ASN A 356 -13.56 -6.80 18.01
CA ASN A 356 -12.63 -5.67 17.82
C ASN A 356 -11.63 -5.58 19.00
N GLU A 357 -11.14 -6.73 19.47
CA GLU A 357 -10.04 -6.77 20.42
C GLU A 357 -8.76 -6.44 19.66
N SER A 358 -8.27 -5.23 19.93
CA SER A 358 -6.99 -4.73 19.47
C SER A 358 -5.86 -5.71 19.76
N ILE A 359 -4.79 -5.62 18.99
CA ILE A 359 -3.58 -6.40 19.22
C ILE A 359 -3.07 -6.20 20.66
N HIS A 360 -3.16 -4.97 21.21
CA HIS A 360 -2.84 -4.64 22.60
C HIS A 360 -3.71 -5.40 23.60
N ALA A 361 -5.03 -5.42 23.43
CA ALA A 361 -5.93 -6.15 24.32
C ALA A 361 -5.65 -7.67 24.35
N ARG A 362 -5.24 -8.24 23.22
CA ARG A 362 -4.82 -9.65 23.13
C ARG A 362 -3.48 -9.88 23.82
N TRP A 363 -2.51 -8.99 23.61
CA TRP A 363 -1.22 -9.07 24.28
C TRP A 363 -1.36 -8.96 25.81
N ASP A 364 -2.16 -8.01 26.30
CA ASP A 364 -2.42 -7.84 27.73
C ASP A 364 -3.11 -9.06 28.36
N ARG A 365 -3.96 -9.75 27.59
CA ARG A 365 -4.54 -11.03 28.02
C ARG A 365 -3.48 -12.14 28.09
N VAL A 366 -2.60 -12.21 27.10
CA VAL A 366 -1.52 -13.20 27.05
C VAL A 366 -0.51 -12.96 28.17
N MET A 367 -0.12 -11.70 28.42
CA MET A 367 0.78 -11.33 29.51
C MET A 367 0.16 -11.61 30.88
N ARG A 368 -1.13 -11.33 31.06
CA ARG A 368 -1.90 -11.74 32.25
C ARG A 368 -1.92 -13.26 32.44
N LYS A 369 -2.05 -14.03 31.36
CA LYS A 369 -1.98 -15.51 31.42
C LYS A 369 -0.57 -16.04 31.71
N LEU A 370 0.47 -15.31 31.31
CA LEU A 370 1.88 -15.64 31.56
C LEU A 370 2.40 -15.11 32.90
N GLY A 371 1.53 -14.57 33.77
CA GLY A 371 1.90 -14.10 35.11
C GLY A 371 2.71 -12.82 35.15
N ARG A 372 2.84 -12.09 34.02
CA ARG A 372 3.41 -10.74 33.99
C ARG A 372 2.28 -9.73 34.08
N GLU A 373 2.08 -9.15 35.27
CA GLU A 373 1.21 -7.98 35.39
C GLU A 373 1.76 -6.84 34.51
N PRO A 374 0.89 -6.13 33.77
CA PRO A 374 1.28 -4.89 33.13
C PRO A 374 1.74 -3.90 34.20
N GLN A 375 2.89 -3.24 34.01
CA GLN A 375 3.21 -2.06 34.80
C GLN A 375 2.13 -1.02 34.55
N THR A 376 1.24 -0.83 35.51
CA THR A 376 0.36 0.34 35.58
C THR A 376 1.23 1.60 35.45
N PRO A 377 0.88 2.56 34.56
CA PRO A 377 1.35 3.92 34.74
C PRO A 377 0.96 4.34 36.16
N SER A 378 1.91 4.89 36.89
CA SER A 378 1.70 5.46 38.22
C SER A 378 0.45 6.33 38.23
N ALA A 379 -0.37 6.13 39.26
CA ALA A 379 -1.66 6.75 39.48
C ALA A 379 -1.68 8.26 39.13
N PRO A 380 -2.79 8.80 38.61
CA PRO A 380 -2.93 10.24 38.50
C PRO A 380 -2.83 10.85 39.90
N THR A 381 -1.87 11.77 40.06
CA THR A 381 -1.71 12.59 41.25
C THR A 381 -3.06 13.19 41.62
N LYS A 382 -3.53 12.92 42.85
CA LYS A 382 -4.77 13.45 43.41
C LYS A 382 -4.87 14.96 43.12
N PRO A 383 -5.99 15.47 42.59
CA PRO A 383 -6.19 16.91 42.52
C PRO A 383 -6.21 17.47 43.95
N HIS A 384 -5.44 18.54 44.17
CA HIS A 384 -5.47 19.34 45.38
C HIS A 384 -6.92 19.72 45.73
N PRO A 385 -7.37 19.60 46.99
CA PRO A 385 -8.70 20.04 47.38
C PRO A 385 -8.74 21.56 47.27
N THR A 386 -9.46 22.07 46.28
CA THR A 386 -9.85 23.48 46.21
C THR A 386 -10.93 23.68 47.27
N ASN A 387 -10.68 24.62 48.19
CA ASN A 387 -11.53 24.98 49.33
C ASN A 387 -13.04 24.93 49.00
N ALA A 388 -13.71 23.90 49.51
CA ALA A 388 -15.16 23.90 49.63
C ALA A 388 -15.54 24.79 50.80
N VAL A 389 -15.92 26.04 50.51
CA VAL A 389 -16.60 26.90 51.49
C VAL A 389 -18.06 26.43 51.56
N THR A 390 -18.34 25.57 52.53
CA THR A 390 -19.70 25.33 53.03
C THR A 390 -20.22 26.62 53.66
N VAL A 391 -21.22 27.25 53.04
CA VAL A 391 -21.96 28.38 53.63
C VAL A 391 -23.12 27.81 54.46
N ASP A 392 -23.00 28.01 55.76
CA ASP A 392 -24.00 27.73 56.81
C ASP A 392 -25.24 28.64 56.62
N PRO A 393 -26.48 28.10 56.53
CA PRO A 393 -27.68 28.90 56.30
C PRO A 393 -28.21 29.47 57.62
N ARG A 394 -27.48 30.39 58.25
CA ARG A 394 -27.97 31.27 59.33
C ARG A 394 -26.93 32.34 59.65
N LYS A 395 -26.98 33.48 58.95
CA LYS A 395 -26.61 34.80 59.51
C LYS A 395 -27.05 35.93 58.58
N HIS A 396 -27.90 36.78 59.13
CA HIS A 396 -28.34 38.05 58.55
C HIS A 396 -27.22 39.10 58.52
N ALA A 397 -27.37 40.00 57.55
CA ALA A 397 -26.95 41.41 57.53
C ALA A 397 -25.46 41.75 57.37
N GLN A 398 -25.09 42.29 56.19
CA GLN A 398 -24.72 43.71 56.04
C GLN A 398 -24.46 44.07 54.56
N LYS A 399 -24.57 45.36 54.26
CA LYS A 399 -24.79 46.00 52.97
C LYS A 399 -23.55 46.83 52.59
N ALA A 400 -23.08 46.80 51.34
CA ALA A 400 -22.30 47.85 50.64
C ALA A 400 -22.01 47.39 49.19
N SER A 401 -22.67 47.95 48.16
CA SER A 401 -22.23 49.07 47.29
C SER A 401 -20.97 48.80 46.44
N GLY A 402 -21.14 48.66 45.11
CA GLY A 402 -20.02 48.65 44.16
C GLY A 402 -20.40 48.18 42.76
N THR A 403 -20.45 49.11 41.82
CA THR A 403 -20.72 49.04 40.37
C THR A 403 -20.09 47.88 39.60
N ALA A 404 -20.87 47.21 38.74
CA ALA A 404 -20.37 46.28 37.70
C ALA A 404 -21.00 46.55 36.31
N LYS A 405 -20.15 46.64 35.29
CA LYS A 405 -20.47 46.77 33.85
C LYS A 405 -21.09 45.47 33.30
N PRO A 406 -21.96 45.53 32.26
CA PRO A 406 -22.63 44.33 31.74
C PRO A 406 -21.73 43.51 30.81
N ALA A 407 -21.73 42.19 31.03
CA ALA A 407 -21.04 41.19 30.21
C ALA A 407 -21.89 40.77 28.98
N HIS A 408 -21.19 40.52 27.86
CA HIS A 408 -21.72 40.04 26.58
C HIS A 408 -22.41 38.67 26.72
N LYS A 409 -23.65 38.54 26.22
CA LYS A 409 -24.39 37.27 26.11
C LYS A 409 -23.82 36.39 24.98
N ALA A 410 -23.45 35.16 25.32
CA ALA A 410 -23.16 34.10 24.37
C ALA A 410 -24.44 33.63 23.66
N TYR A 411 -24.43 33.63 22.33
CA TYR A 411 -25.49 33.13 21.47
C TYR A 411 -24.98 31.89 20.75
N VAL A 412 -25.29 30.70 21.28
CA VAL A 412 -25.57 29.43 20.56
C VAL A 412 -25.85 28.40 21.66
N ARG A 413 -27.03 27.77 21.67
CA ARG A 413 -27.38 26.66 22.56
C ARG A 413 -27.68 25.44 21.69
N GLN A 414 -26.96 24.35 21.91
CA GLN A 414 -27.07 23.10 21.16
C GLN A 414 -28.07 22.18 21.88
N THR A 415 -29.13 21.76 21.20
CA THR A 415 -30.04 20.69 21.67
C THR A 415 -30.28 19.70 20.54
N GLY A 416 -30.59 18.45 20.90
CA GLY A 416 -30.38 17.21 20.14
C GLY A 416 -31.03 17.01 18.77
N ASP A 417 -31.70 18.01 18.17
CA ASP A 417 -32.40 17.87 16.88
C ASP A 417 -31.96 18.88 15.81
N GLY A 418 -30.64 19.09 15.69
CA GLY A 418 -30.04 19.82 14.56
C GLY A 418 -29.99 21.35 14.68
N ILE A 419 -29.09 21.95 13.90
CA ILE A 419 -28.76 23.39 13.94
C ILE A 419 -29.77 24.17 13.09
N ARG A 420 -30.62 25.00 13.71
CA ARG A 420 -31.36 26.08 13.02
C ARG A 420 -30.82 27.44 13.44
N VAL A 421 -30.39 28.24 12.47
CA VAL A 421 -30.05 29.66 12.64
C VAL A 421 -31.27 30.48 12.19
N SER A 422 -31.74 31.42 13.02
CA SER A 422 -32.89 32.28 12.70
C SER A 422 -32.52 33.32 11.62
N PRO A 423 -33.30 33.49 10.52
CA PRO A 423 -32.94 34.35 9.38
C PRO A 423 -33.00 35.87 9.62
N SER A 424 -33.38 36.32 10.82
CA SER A 424 -33.78 37.72 11.03
C SER A 424 -32.65 38.71 11.37
N ALA A 425 -31.37 38.34 11.24
CA ALA A 425 -30.29 39.09 11.89
C ALA A 425 -29.01 39.43 11.09
N LEU A 426 -28.97 39.35 9.75
CA LEU A 426 -27.79 39.86 9.00
C LEU A 426 -28.09 40.76 7.79
N ASN A 427 -29.35 41.13 7.57
CA ASN A 427 -29.67 42.21 6.63
C ASN A 427 -29.61 43.58 7.35
N LYS A 428 -28.40 44.07 7.67
CA LYS A 428 -28.18 45.46 8.13
C LYS A 428 -26.71 45.87 8.01
N LYS A 429 -26.36 46.45 6.86
CA LYS A 429 -25.54 47.68 6.67
C LYS A 429 -24.94 47.70 5.26
N LYS A 430 -25.73 48.17 4.29
CA LYS A 430 -25.21 48.88 3.10
C LYS A 430 -25.14 50.36 3.45
N HIS A 431 -23.98 50.98 3.29
CA HIS A 431 -23.84 52.42 3.05
C HIS A 431 -22.64 52.65 2.11
N PRO A 432 -22.55 53.80 1.42
CA PRO A 432 -22.36 53.86 -0.03
C PRO A 432 -20.99 54.43 -0.46
N LYS A 433 -20.84 54.52 -1.79
CA LYS A 433 -19.71 55.01 -2.59
C LYS A 433 -19.22 56.45 -2.30
N SER A 434 -18.03 56.69 -2.87
CA SER A 434 -17.32 57.94 -3.23
C SER A 434 -16.27 58.35 -2.20
N ARG A 435 -14.99 58.52 -2.57
CA ARG A 435 -14.44 59.16 -3.78
C ARG A 435 -13.27 58.39 -4.38
#